data_AF-A0A4Q2D6U9-F1
#
_entry.id   AF-A0A4Q2D6U9-F1
#
_cell.length_a   1.000
_cell.length_b   1.000
_cell.length_c   1.000
_cell.angle_alpha   90.00
_cell.angle_beta   90.00
_cell.angle_gamma   90.00
#
_symmetry.space_group_name_H-M   'P 1'
#
loop_
_entity.id
_entity.type
_entity.pdbx_description
1 polymer ?
#
loop_
_entity_poly.entity_id
_entity_poly.type
_entity_poly.pdbx_seq_one_letter_code
_entity_poly.pdbx_strand_id
1 'polypeptide(L)'
;MSTPLNESANDATASPGPILRPKPMRCGGTIFFKVEEIIFEVPRYRFAEHSEAFETMFRLPAGEDGTAEGRDEEHPVVLESYKAVHFDALLKVIYPT
;
A
#
# COMPACT_ATOMS: atom_id res chain seq x y z
N MET A 1 55.26 -41.80 -15.06
CA MET A 1 55.38 -41.01 -13.82
C MET A 1 53.98 -40.77 -13.28
N SER A 2 53.87 -40.74 -11.96
CA SER A 2 52.74 -41.18 -11.14
C SER A 2 51.46 -40.34 -11.18
N THR A 3 50.42 -41.03 -10.69
CA THR A 3 49.04 -40.71 -10.30
C THR A 3 48.89 -39.52 -9.32
N PRO A 4 47.63 -39.10 -9.02
CA PRO A 4 47.20 -37.72 -8.85
C PRO A 4 47.18 -37.25 -7.39
N LEU A 5 47.04 -35.95 -7.17
CA LEU A 5 46.65 -35.41 -5.87
C LEU A 5 45.13 -35.33 -5.78
N ASN A 6 44.58 -36.37 -5.16
CA ASN A 6 43.40 -36.33 -4.30
C ASN A 6 43.61 -35.28 -3.19
N GLU A 7 42.65 -34.39 -2.94
CA GLU A 7 42.00 -34.36 -1.62
C GLU A 7 40.75 -33.50 -1.57
N SER A 8 39.77 -34.10 -0.92
CA SER A 8 38.41 -33.69 -0.67
C SER A 8 38.37 -32.49 0.27
N ALA A 9 37.64 -31.45 -0.10
CA ALA A 9 37.04 -30.53 0.85
C ALA A 9 35.56 -30.41 0.50
N ASN A 10 34.81 -31.40 0.97
CA ASN A 10 33.37 -31.40 1.12
C ASN A 10 32.99 -30.30 2.12
N ASP A 11 32.91 -29.07 1.63
CA ASP A 11 32.17 -28.01 2.29
C ASP A 11 30.70 -28.20 1.93
N ALA A 12 29.98 -28.84 2.83
CA ALA A 12 28.53 -28.84 2.83
C ALA A 12 28.06 -27.41 3.11
N THR A 13 28.10 -26.55 2.09
CA THR A 13 27.31 -25.34 2.07
C THR A 13 25.86 -25.79 1.95
N ALA A 14 25.23 -26.06 3.09
CA ALA A 14 23.79 -26.20 3.20
C ALA A 14 23.18 -24.91 2.64
N SER A 15 22.76 -24.97 1.38
CA SER A 15 22.03 -23.89 0.71
C SER A 15 20.86 -23.54 1.63
N PRO A 16 20.81 -22.32 2.19
CA PRO A 16 19.71 -21.93 3.03
C PRO A 16 18.45 -22.12 2.20
N GLY A 17 17.55 -23.01 2.65
CA GLY A 17 16.25 -23.20 2.02
C GLY A 17 15.59 -21.84 1.79
N PRO A 18 14.69 -21.71 0.80
CA PRO A 18 14.16 -20.40 0.40
C PRO A 18 13.62 -19.69 1.63
N ILE A 19 14.39 -18.70 2.10
CA ILE A 19 13.95 -17.81 3.16
C ILE A 19 12.72 -17.15 2.54
N LEU A 20 11.54 -17.48 3.09
CA LEU A 20 10.29 -16.78 2.81
C LEU A 20 10.53 -15.33 3.23
N ARG A 21 11.12 -14.55 2.33
CA ARG A 21 11.35 -13.13 2.54
C ARG A 21 9.97 -12.53 2.64
N PRO A 22 9.57 -11.99 3.80
CA PRO A 22 8.29 -11.32 3.91
C PRO A 22 8.22 -10.29 2.79
N LYS A 23 7.19 -10.41 1.94
CA LYS A 23 7.03 -9.47 0.84
C LYS A 23 6.91 -8.08 1.47
N PRO A 24 7.75 -7.10 1.09
CA PRO A 24 7.61 -5.75 1.61
C PRO A 24 6.19 -5.30 1.33
N MET A 25 5.40 -5.09 2.38
CA MET A 25 4.10 -4.44 2.25
C MET A 25 4.41 -3.04 1.74
N ARG A 26 4.18 -2.81 0.45
CA ARG A 26 4.19 -1.46 -0.09
C ARG A 26 2.99 -0.77 0.56
N CYS A 27 3.22 -0.06 1.66
CA CYS A 27 2.26 0.92 2.16
C CYS A 27 2.05 1.92 1.02
N GLY A 28 0.94 1.77 0.30
CA GLY A 28 0.64 2.45 -0.96
C GLY A 28 0.33 3.94 -0.81
N GLY A 29 0.97 4.65 0.11
CA GLY A 29 0.67 6.02 0.47
C GLY A 29 -0.57 6.16 1.36
N THR A 30 -0.78 7.36 1.86
CA THR A 30 -2.01 7.80 2.53
C THR A 30 -2.85 8.62 1.56
N ILE A 31 -4.13 8.74 1.88
CA ILE A 31 -5.08 9.59 1.18
C ILE A 31 -5.90 10.36 2.21
N PHE A 32 -6.19 11.62 1.89
CA PHE A 32 -6.94 12.53 2.72
C PHE A 32 -8.36 12.68 2.19
N PHE A 33 -9.35 12.40 3.04
CA PHE A 33 -10.76 12.62 2.75
C PHE A 33 -11.32 13.72 3.64
N LYS A 34 -12.02 14.69 3.05
CA LYS A 34 -12.76 15.70 3.81
C LYS A 34 -14.24 15.33 3.80
N VAL A 35 -14.77 15.02 4.98
CA VAL A 35 -16.18 14.67 5.17
C VAL A 35 -16.76 15.62 6.22
N GLU A 36 -17.76 16.40 5.83
CA GLU A 36 -18.24 17.54 6.63
C GLU A 36 -17.06 18.49 6.98
N GLU A 37 -16.77 18.67 8.26
CA GLU A 37 -15.69 19.54 8.77
C GLU A 37 -14.44 18.74 9.20
N ILE A 38 -14.40 17.43 8.95
CA ILE A 38 -13.35 16.51 9.42
C ILE A 38 -12.50 16.03 8.25
N ILE A 39 -11.17 16.02 8.45
CA ILE A 39 -10.20 15.42 7.54
C ILE A 39 -9.78 14.06 8.09
N PHE A 40 -9.95 13.02 7.27
CA PHE A 40 -9.55 11.66 7.56
C PHE A 40 -8.31 11.30 6.75
N GLU A 41 -7.20 11.02 7.44
CA GLU A 41 -6.01 10.41 6.83
C GLU A 41 -6.11 8.90 6.93
N VAL A 42 -6.11 8.22 5.78
CA VAL A 42 -6.28 6.76 5.72
C VAL A 42 -5.31 6.13 4.73
N PRO A 43 -4.90 4.86 4.94
CA PRO A 43 -4.07 4.17 3.97
C PRO A 43 -4.77 4.06 2.60
N ARG A 44 -4.05 4.28 1.51
CA ARG A 44 -4.64 4.23 0.17
C ARG A 44 -4.83 2.80 -0.33
N TYR A 45 -4.00 1.87 0.12
CA TYR A 45 -3.93 0.51 -0.45
C TYR A 45 -5.22 -0.30 -0.26
N ARG A 46 -5.89 -0.23 0.91
CA ARG A 46 -7.15 -0.97 1.11
C ARG A 46 -8.29 -0.44 0.26
N PHE A 47 -8.33 0.87 0.02
CA PHE A 47 -9.34 1.45 -0.85
C PHE A 47 -9.17 0.97 -2.29
N ALA A 48 -7.93 0.89 -2.77
CA ALA A 48 -7.64 0.33 -4.08
C ALA A 48 -7.95 -1.18 -4.17
N GLU A 49 -7.71 -1.95 -3.10
CA GLU A 49 -8.03 -3.39 -3.05
C GLU A 49 -9.54 -3.67 -3.07
N HIS A 50 -10.33 -2.83 -2.41
CA HIS A 50 -11.77 -3.07 -2.20
C HIS A 50 -12.69 -2.25 -3.10
N SER A 51 -12.17 -1.31 -3.88
CA SER A 51 -12.97 -0.42 -4.75
C SER A 51 -12.22 -0.04 -6.02
N GLU A 52 -12.74 -0.53 -7.14
CA GLU A 52 -12.28 -0.17 -8.49
C GLU A 52 -12.43 1.33 -8.77
N ALA A 53 -13.45 1.97 -8.19
CA ALA A 53 -13.65 3.42 -8.34
C ALA A 53 -12.48 4.21 -7.72
N PHE A 54 -12.05 3.83 -6.51
CA PHE A 54 -10.90 4.46 -5.87
C PHE A 54 -9.60 4.10 -6.57
N GLU A 55 -9.42 2.85 -6.99
CA GLU A 55 -8.26 2.46 -7.80
C GLU A 55 -8.14 3.28 -9.10
N THR A 56 -9.27 3.50 -9.77
CA THR A 56 -9.30 4.30 -11.01
C THR A 56 -8.94 5.75 -10.71
N MET A 57 -9.59 6.37 -9.71
CA MET A 57 -9.31 7.74 -9.26
C MET A 57 -7.82 7.95 -8.98
N PHE A 58 -7.20 6.98 -8.33
CA PHE A 58 -5.78 6.94 -7.97
C PHE A 58 -4.82 6.88 -9.16
N ARG A 59 -5.28 6.40 -10.31
CA ARG A 59 -4.49 6.30 -11.55
C ARG A 59 -4.73 7.47 -12.50
N LEU A 60 -5.78 8.27 -12.27
CA LEU A 60 -6.04 9.43 -13.10
C LEU A 60 -4.89 10.45 -12.93
N PRO A 61 -4.51 11.13 -14.02
CA PRO A 61 -3.57 12.24 -13.93
C PRO A 61 -4.16 13.34 -13.03
N ALA A 62 -3.27 14.13 -12.42
CA ALA A 62 -3.68 15.32 -11.70
C ALA A 62 -4.50 16.27 -12.60
N GLY A 63 -5.40 17.04 -12.00
CA GLY A 63 -6.27 17.97 -12.73
C GLY A 63 -5.48 19.08 -13.45
N GLU A 64 -6.19 20.00 -14.09
CA GLU A 64 -5.60 21.11 -14.88
C GLU A 64 -4.58 21.94 -14.08
N ASP A 65 -4.78 22.04 -12.77
CA ASP A 65 -3.91 22.74 -11.82
C ASP A 65 -2.69 21.91 -11.35
N GLY A 66 -2.48 20.73 -11.95
CA GLY A 66 -1.39 19.81 -11.59
C GLY A 66 -1.54 19.15 -10.22
N THR A 67 -2.67 19.36 -9.53
CA THR A 67 -2.92 18.81 -8.20
C THR A 67 -3.87 17.63 -8.25
N ALA A 68 -3.49 16.53 -7.60
CA ALA A 68 -4.30 15.32 -7.51
C ALA A 68 -5.15 15.39 -6.23
N GLU A 69 -6.43 15.03 -6.33
CA GLU A 69 -7.31 14.95 -5.17
C GLU A 69 -6.84 13.87 -4.18
N GLY A 70 -6.95 14.18 -2.90
CA GLY A 70 -6.57 13.30 -1.79
C GLY A 70 -5.08 13.25 -1.51
N ARG A 71 -4.28 14.14 -2.09
CA ARG A 71 -2.82 14.15 -1.96
C ARG A 71 -2.35 14.58 -0.56
N ASP A 72 -2.99 15.60 -0.01
CA ASP A 72 -2.66 16.23 1.27
C ASP A 72 -3.92 16.90 1.87
N GLU A 73 -3.81 17.46 3.08
CA GLU A 73 -4.92 18.12 3.78
C GLU A 73 -5.44 19.37 3.06
N GLU A 74 -4.60 20.03 2.24
CA GLU A 74 -4.97 21.19 1.44
C GLU A 74 -5.77 20.78 0.20
N HIS A 75 -5.53 19.56 -0.31
CA HIS A 75 -6.22 18.99 -1.48
C HIS A 75 -6.86 17.64 -1.14
N PRO A 76 -7.80 17.57 -0.19
CA PRO A 76 -8.45 16.33 0.18
C PRO A 76 -9.49 15.92 -0.87
N VAL A 77 -9.88 14.65 -0.88
CA VAL A 77 -11.09 14.20 -1.59
C VAL A 77 -12.30 14.67 -0.79
N VAL A 78 -13.07 15.62 -1.34
CA VAL A 78 -14.23 16.20 -0.65
C VAL A 78 -15.47 15.35 -0.88
N LEU A 79 -16.11 14.90 0.21
CA LEU A 79 -17.32 14.09 0.19
C LEU A 79 -18.50 14.90 0.75
N GLU A 80 -19.06 15.80 -0.06
CA GLU A 80 -20.05 16.82 0.37
C GLU A 80 -21.37 16.26 0.91
N SER A 81 -21.79 15.07 0.47
CA SER A 81 -23.09 14.48 0.82
C SER A 81 -23.01 13.33 1.84
N TYR A 82 -21.83 13.11 2.43
CA TYR A 82 -21.61 12.02 3.38
C TYR A 82 -21.47 12.56 4.80
N LYS A 83 -22.05 11.86 5.77
CA LYS A 83 -21.85 12.17 7.19
C LYS A 83 -20.56 11.54 7.69
N ALA A 84 -19.79 12.25 8.52
CA ALA A 84 -18.54 11.75 9.08
C ALA A 84 -18.74 10.44 9.86
N VAL A 85 -19.86 10.29 10.58
CA VAL A 85 -20.19 9.06 11.32
C VAL A 85 -20.38 7.83 10.43
N HIS A 86 -20.88 8.01 9.20
CA HIS A 86 -21.03 6.92 8.25
C HIS A 86 -19.71 6.57 7.60
N PHE A 87 -18.87 7.58 7.33
CA PHE A 87 -17.53 7.35 6.82
C PHE A 87 -16.65 6.63 7.84
N ASP A 88 -16.67 7.03 9.12
CA ASP A 88 -15.97 6.33 10.20
C ASP A 88 -16.40 4.86 10.33
N ALA A 89 -17.71 4.58 10.21
CA ALA A 89 -18.22 3.21 10.20
C ALA A 89 -17.67 2.41 9.01
N LEU A 90 -17.59 3.01 7.81
CA LEU A 90 -16.97 2.38 6.64
C LEU A 90 -15.48 2.09 6.89
N LEU A 91 -14.74 3.03 7.50
CA LEU A 91 -13.33 2.81 7.83
C LEU A 91 -13.14 1.61 8.75
N LYS A 92 -14.00 1.43 9.75
CA LYS A 92 -13.95 0.25 10.65
C LYS A 92 -14.20 -1.07 9.92
N VAL A 93 -14.96 -1.07 8.82
CA VAL A 93 -15.18 -2.26 7.99
C VAL A 93 -13.97 -2.55 7.09
N ILE A 94 -13.35 -1.51 6.52
CA ILE A 94 -12.18 -1.63 5.64
C ILE A 94 -10.91 -1.95 6.44
N TYR A 95 -10.82 -1.47 7.69
CA TYR A 95 -9.70 -1.63 8.60
C TYR A 95 -10.14 -2.30 9.91
N PRO A 96 -10.50 -3.59 9.88
CA PRO A 96 -10.79 -4.32 11.10
C PRO A 96 -9.51 -4.47 11.94
N THR A 97 -9.61 -4.13 13.22
CA THR A 97 -8.58 -4.34 14.26
C THR A 97 -8.48 -5.80 14.68
#